data_AF-A0AAN9KH89-F1
#
_entry.id   AF-A0AAN9KH89-F1
#
_cell.length_a   1.000
_cell.length_b   1.000
_cell.length_c   1.000
_cell.angle_alpha   90.00
_cell.angle_beta   90.00
_cell.angle_gamma   90.00
#
_symmetry.space_group_name_H-M   'P 1'
#
loop_
_entity.id
_entity.type
_entity.pdbx_description
1 polymer ?
#
loop_
_entity_poly.entity_id
_entity_poly.type
_entity_poly.pdbx_seq_one_letter_code
_entity_poly.pdbx_strand_id
1 'polypeptide(L)'
;MDTQNPLLDENTCGSLLNKLQEIWDEVGESDEERDKMLLQIEQECLDVYKRNVEQAAKSRAQLLQSLDDAKLELSGLQLALGEKSFAEIPEKTSGTIKEQLAAIAPILKQLWQQKEERIKEFSDVQSQIQKICGEIAGELNPDSTRSFAVDESDLSLKKLDGYQSQLQDLQREKSERLHKVLEFVSTVHDLCAVLGMDFFSIVTKVHPSLNDSTGVHSKSISNGTLAKLTETVSTLKEDKKQRLDKLQELASQLIDLWDLMDTPIEERRLFDHVTCNMSTSVDEVTVPGALALDLIEQAEVEVERLDQLKASRMKEIAFKKQDELEEIYARAHIEIDPETARGHILSLIESGNIEPAELLADMDKQIAKAKEEALSRREILDKVEKWMSACEEESWLEDYNRDENRYNATRGAHLNLKRAEKARILVNKIPALVDTLVAKTRAWEEVHDMSFSYDGVPLLAMLDEYAMLRHEREEEKRRMRDQKKYHEQQNTEQEPVFGSRPSPARPLGNKKVVGPRPNGGANGTPNRRLSLNTHQNGSRSTTKDGKRDSARHVSMSKEDTASHVSGTEPVPTSP
;
A
#
# COMPACT_ATOMS: atom_id res chain seq x y z
N MET A 1 68.67 -82.70 38.74
CA MET A 1 67.44 -83.23 38.11
C MET A 1 67.90 -83.94 36.88
N ASP A 2 68.14 -85.22 37.04
CA ASP A 2 69.08 -85.98 36.25
C ASP A 2 68.32 -86.97 35.38
N THR A 3 68.66 -87.00 34.09
CA THR A 3 68.31 -88.10 33.19
C THR A 3 69.52 -88.41 32.33
N GLN A 4 70.19 -89.51 32.67
CA GLN A 4 71.33 -90.03 31.90
C GLN A 4 70.85 -90.58 30.55
N ASN A 5 71.71 -90.52 29.53
CA ASN A 5 71.43 -91.14 28.23
C ASN A 5 72.73 -91.75 27.65
N PRO A 6 73.03 -93.03 27.93
CA PRO A 6 74.34 -93.63 27.64
C PRO A 6 74.38 -94.32 26.26
N LEU A 7 74.68 -93.55 25.20
CA LEU A 7 74.88 -94.07 23.82
C LEU A 7 76.03 -93.34 23.09
N LEU A 8 77.16 -93.14 23.76
CA LEU A 8 78.38 -92.57 23.20
C LEU A 8 79.55 -93.50 23.47
N ASP A 9 80.07 -94.15 22.42
CA ASP A 9 81.53 -94.31 22.15
C ASP A 9 81.82 -95.20 20.90
N GLU A 10 80.90 -96.04 20.43
CA GLU A 10 81.20 -96.95 19.30
C GLU A 10 81.32 -96.27 17.92
N ASN A 11 80.71 -95.10 17.72
CA ASN A 11 80.40 -94.54 16.40
C ASN A 11 81.29 -93.34 15.99
N THR A 12 82.58 -93.34 16.34
CA THR A 12 83.54 -92.34 15.81
C THR A 12 84.20 -92.84 14.53
N CYS A 13 84.66 -91.94 13.65
CA CYS A 13 85.38 -92.37 12.43
C CYS A 13 86.63 -93.20 12.77
N GLY A 14 87.34 -92.89 13.87
CA GLY A 14 88.50 -93.67 14.32
C GLY A 14 88.13 -95.07 14.83
N SER A 15 87.07 -95.21 15.62
CA SER A 15 86.62 -96.52 16.12
C SER A 15 86.07 -97.41 14.99
N LEU A 16 85.43 -96.81 13.97
CA LEU A 16 84.95 -97.53 12.79
C LEU A 16 86.10 -97.92 11.84
N LEU A 17 87.09 -97.06 11.64
CA LEU A 17 88.29 -97.40 10.85
C LEU A 17 89.12 -98.51 11.51
N ASN A 18 89.27 -98.52 12.84
CA ASN A 18 89.96 -99.60 13.54
C ASN A 18 89.22 -100.95 13.39
N LYS A 19 87.88 -100.97 13.52
CA LYS A 19 87.09 -102.20 13.26
C LYS A 19 87.18 -102.65 11.79
N LEU A 20 87.29 -101.71 10.85
CA LEU A 20 87.47 -102.02 9.43
C LEU A 20 88.87 -102.60 9.15
N GLN A 21 89.91 -102.08 9.82
CA GLN A 21 91.27 -102.60 9.81
C GLN A 21 91.31 -104.05 10.34
N GLU A 22 90.69 -104.32 11.49
CA GLU A 22 90.57 -105.67 12.07
C GLU A 22 89.89 -106.65 11.10
N ILE A 23 88.79 -106.24 10.45
CA ILE A 23 88.08 -107.09 9.47
C ILE A 23 88.93 -107.35 8.21
N TRP A 24 89.65 -106.35 7.71
CA TRP A 24 90.56 -106.55 6.57
C TRP A 24 91.75 -107.46 6.91
N ASP A 25 92.24 -107.42 8.16
CA ASP A 25 93.28 -108.32 8.67
C ASP A 25 92.77 -109.77 8.82
N GLU A 26 91.49 -109.97 9.17
CA GLU A 26 90.84 -111.29 9.22
C GLU A 26 90.53 -111.89 7.84
N VAL A 27 90.16 -111.06 6.86
CA VAL A 27 89.79 -111.49 5.49
C VAL A 27 91.02 -111.68 4.59
N GLY A 28 92.09 -110.92 4.80
CA GLY A 28 93.31 -110.98 4.00
C GLY A 28 93.28 -110.11 2.72
N GLU A 29 92.60 -108.96 2.78
CA GLU A 29 92.56 -107.96 1.70
C GLU A 29 93.96 -107.39 1.43
N SER A 30 94.29 -107.11 0.15
CA SER A 30 95.61 -106.57 -0.23
C SER A 30 95.79 -105.11 0.18
N ASP A 31 97.04 -104.68 0.40
CA ASP A 31 97.35 -103.28 0.73
C ASP A 31 96.83 -102.31 -0.35
N GLU A 32 96.93 -102.69 -1.64
CA GLU A 32 96.39 -101.90 -2.76
C GLU A 32 94.85 -101.80 -2.75
N GLU A 33 94.14 -102.82 -2.27
CA GLU A 33 92.68 -102.80 -2.13
C GLU A 33 92.23 -102.02 -0.89
N ARG A 34 93.01 -102.08 0.20
CA ARG A 34 92.80 -101.30 1.43
C ARG A 34 93.02 -99.81 1.19
N ASP A 35 94.13 -99.40 0.57
CA ASP A 35 94.38 -98.01 0.19
C ASP A 35 93.27 -97.47 -0.74
N LYS A 36 92.83 -98.28 -1.70
CA LYS A 36 91.71 -97.94 -2.59
C LYS A 36 90.39 -97.75 -1.84
N MET A 37 90.09 -98.59 -0.85
CA MET A 37 88.90 -98.42 0.00
C MET A 37 89.00 -97.21 0.94
N LEU A 38 90.18 -96.93 1.50
CA LEU A 38 90.43 -95.74 2.32
C LEU A 38 90.29 -94.45 1.49
N LEU A 39 90.85 -94.42 0.27
CA LEU A 39 90.67 -93.31 -0.67
C LEU A 39 89.21 -93.11 -1.09
N GLN A 40 88.43 -94.20 -1.21
CA GLN A 40 86.99 -94.08 -1.45
C GLN A 40 86.26 -93.45 -0.25
N ILE A 41 86.57 -93.88 0.98
CA ILE A 41 85.99 -93.31 2.21
C ILE A 41 86.37 -91.83 2.34
N GLU A 42 87.62 -91.46 2.08
CA GLU A 42 88.08 -90.07 2.11
C GLU A 42 87.37 -89.21 1.04
N GLN A 43 87.20 -89.72 -0.18
CA GLN A 43 86.46 -89.06 -1.26
C GLN A 43 84.97 -88.89 -0.92
N GLU A 44 84.31 -89.91 -0.36
CA GLU A 44 82.92 -89.84 0.08
C GLU A 44 82.73 -88.82 1.22
N CYS A 45 83.66 -88.80 2.20
CA CYS A 45 83.71 -87.77 3.24
C CYS A 45 83.92 -86.37 2.65
N LEU A 46 84.86 -86.20 1.71
CA LEU A 46 85.10 -84.94 1.01
C LEU A 46 83.86 -84.45 0.26
N ASP A 47 83.11 -85.34 -0.39
CA ASP A 47 81.89 -84.97 -1.11
C ASP A 47 80.72 -84.69 -0.16
N VAL A 48 80.66 -85.29 1.03
CA VAL A 48 79.77 -84.85 2.12
C VAL A 48 80.15 -83.46 2.61
N TYR A 49 81.43 -83.16 2.84
CA TYR A 49 81.88 -81.83 3.25
C TYR A 49 81.61 -80.77 2.17
N LYS A 50 81.93 -81.02 0.89
CA LYS A 50 81.60 -80.13 -0.24
C LYS A 50 80.11 -79.83 -0.29
N ARG A 51 79.26 -80.87 -0.28
CA ARG A 51 77.79 -80.73 -0.31
C ARG A 51 77.25 -79.91 0.86
N ASN A 52 77.80 -80.10 2.06
CA ASN A 52 77.43 -79.32 3.24
C ASN A 52 77.90 -77.86 3.15
N VAL A 53 79.10 -77.60 2.62
CA VAL A 53 79.63 -76.24 2.38
C VAL A 53 78.85 -75.53 1.27
N GLU A 54 78.49 -76.21 0.18
CA GLU A 54 77.65 -75.69 -0.90
C GLU A 54 76.24 -75.35 -0.40
N GLN A 55 75.62 -76.24 0.39
CA GLN A 55 74.32 -76.01 0.99
C GLN A 55 74.36 -74.84 2.01
N ALA A 56 75.44 -74.73 2.80
CA ALA A 56 75.67 -73.59 3.68
C ALA A 56 75.85 -72.29 2.87
N ALA A 57 76.66 -72.29 1.82
CA ALA A 57 76.90 -71.14 0.94
C ALA A 57 75.60 -70.70 0.23
N LYS A 58 74.79 -71.65 -0.24
CA LYS A 58 73.46 -71.42 -0.82
C LYS A 58 72.51 -70.79 0.19
N SER A 59 72.44 -71.31 1.41
CA SER A 59 71.62 -70.71 2.48
C SER A 59 72.09 -69.31 2.86
N ARG A 60 73.41 -69.06 2.87
CA ARG A 60 73.99 -67.72 3.08
C ARG A 60 73.61 -66.76 1.96
N ALA A 61 73.66 -67.19 0.70
CA ALA A 61 73.26 -66.38 -0.46
C ALA A 61 71.77 -66.03 -0.40
N GLN A 62 70.90 -66.99 -0.05
CA GLN A 62 69.47 -66.77 0.15
C GLN A 62 69.20 -65.77 1.29
N LEU A 63 69.87 -65.92 2.43
CA LEU A 63 69.73 -64.99 3.56
C LEU A 63 70.25 -63.57 3.26
N LEU A 64 71.27 -63.42 2.41
CA LEU A 64 71.74 -62.12 1.92
C LEU A 64 70.71 -61.48 0.97
N GLN A 65 70.19 -62.24 0.00
CA GLN A 65 69.14 -61.76 -0.91
C GLN A 65 67.93 -61.25 -0.12
N SER A 66 67.37 -62.06 0.79
CA SER A 66 66.24 -61.64 1.63
C SER A 66 66.53 -60.44 2.54
N LEU A 67 67.79 -60.23 2.94
CA LEU A 67 68.19 -59.06 3.71
C LEU A 67 68.22 -57.78 2.85
N ASP A 68 68.68 -57.89 1.60
CA ASP A 68 68.73 -56.74 0.69
C ASP A 68 67.35 -56.44 0.09
N ASP A 69 66.52 -57.45 -0.17
CA ASP A 69 65.09 -57.30 -0.50
C ASP A 69 64.34 -56.54 0.62
N ALA A 70 64.54 -56.95 1.88
CA ALA A 70 63.91 -56.30 3.05
C ALA A 70 64.38 -54.84 3.27
N LYS A 71 65.63 -54.51 2.94
CA LYS A 71 66.12 -53.11 2.95
C LYS A 71 65.49 -52.28 1.82
N LEU A 72 65.27 -52.87 0.65
CA LEU A 72 64.62 -52.21 -0.48
C LEU A 72 63.14 -51.93 -0.17
N GLU A 73 62.40 -52.89 0.42
CA GLU A 73 61.05 -52.63 0.94
C GLU A 73 61.04 -51.51 1.98
N LEU A 74 61.92 -51.57 2.98
CA LEU A 74 61.99 -50.58 4.05
C LEU A 74 62.27 -49.17 3.51
N SER A 75 63.19 -49.06 2.54
CA SER A 75 63.50 -47.80 1.85
C SER A 75 62.31 -47.29 1.03
N GLY A 76 61.60 -48.18 0.32
CA GLY A 76 60.42 -47.85 -0.46
C GLY A 76 59.25 -47.35 0.40
N LEU A 77 58.99 -48.02 1.54
CA LEU A 77 57.95 -47.63 2.49
C LEU A 77 58.27 -46.30 3.18
N GLN A 78 59.53 -46.05 3.55
CA GLN A 78 59.97 -44.76 4.10
C GLN A 78 59.82 -43.62 3.10
N LEU A 79 60.13 -43.86 1.81
CA LEU A 79 59.91 -42.87 0.75
C LEU A 79 58.43 -42.59 0.54
N ALA A 80 57.59 -43.63 0.44
CA ALA A 80 56.15 -43.49 0.22
C ALA A 80 55.44 -42.78 1.38
N LEU A 81 55.76 -43.12 2.64
CA LEU A 81 55.19 -42.45 3.82
C LEU A 81 55.81 -41.06 4.09
N GLY A 82 56.94 -40.75 3.46
CA GLY A 82 57.73 -39.54 3.72
C GLY A 82 58.39 -39.49 5.11
N GLU A 83 58.36 -40.59 5.86
CA GLU A 83 58.83 -40.66 7.25
C GLU A 83 60.34 -40.91 7.33
N LYS A 84 61.07 -39.92 7.85
CA LYS A 84 62.50 -39.99 8.20
C LYS A 84 62.73 -40.25 9.69
N SER A 85 61.66 -40.57 10.42
CA SER A 85 61.55 -40.58 11.88
C SER A 85 61.89 -41.92 12.53
N PHE A 86 62.02 -42.99 11.75
CA PHE A 86 62.57 -44.27 12.23
C PHE A 86 64.09 -44.11 12.45
N ALA A 87 64.44 -43.71 13.67
CA ALA A 87 65.80 -43.43 14.09
C ALA A 87 66.72 -44.64 13.84
N GLU A 88 67.83 -44.37 13.16
CA GLU A 88 68.92 -45.31 12.87
C GLU A 88 68.46 -46.69 12.37
N ILE A 89 68.27 -46.80 11.05
CA ILE A 89 68.62 -48.05 10.35
C ILE A 89 70.01 -48.46 10.88
N PRO A 90 70.22 -49.71 11.34
CA PRO A 90 71.53 -50.14 11.84
C PRO A 90 72.61 -50.19 10.74
N GLU A 91 73.15 -49.03 10.35
CA GLU A 91 74.30 -48.90 9.45
C GLU A 91 75.52 -49.65 10.00
N LYS A 92 75.59 -49.81 11.32
CA LYS A 92 76.49 -50.75 12.00
C LYS A 92 75.89 -52.15 11.90
N THR A 93 76.51 -52.95 11.04
CA THR A 93 76.26 -54.38 10.79
C THR A 93 76.61 -55.31 11.96
N SER A 94 76.42 -54.86 13.19
CA SER A 94 76.73 -55.57 14.43
C SER A 94 75.68 -56.65 14.73
N GLY A 95 75.78 -57.77 14.03
CA GLY A 95 74.95 -58.96 14.20
C GLY A 95 75.08 -59.91 13.00
N THR A 96 74.72 -61.17 13.18
CA THR A 96 74.57 -62.14 12.09
C THR A 96 73.45 -61.73 11.14
N ILE A 97 73.46 -62.28 9.91
CA ILE A 97 72.42 -61.99 8.90
C ILE A 97 71.01 -62.32 9.43
N LYS A 98 70.87 -63.34 10.28
CA LYS A 98 69.60 -63.70 10.92
C LYS A 98 69.14 -62.67 11.95
N GLU A 99 70.05 -62.10 12.74
CA GLU A 99 69.74 -61.06 13.71
C GLU A 99 69.37 -59.74 13.01
N GLN A 100 70.06 -59.40 11.91
CA GLN A 100 69.72 -58.22 11.09
C GLN A 100 68.32 -58.35 10.46
N LEU A 101 67.98 -59.53 9.91
CA LEU A 101 66.63 -59.82 9.42
C LEU A 101 65.57 -59.75 10.55
N ALA A 102 65.87 -60.31 11.73
CA ALA A 102 64.97 -60.28 12.88
C ALA A 102 64.74 -58.86 13.43
N ALA A 103 65.72 -57.96 13.31
CA ALA A 103 65.60 -56.56 13.69
C ALA A 103 64.78 -55.72 12.69
N ILE A 104 64.89 -56.02 11.39
CA ILE A 104 64.15 -55.32 10.32
C ILE A 104 62.67 -55.74 10.28
N ALA A 105 62.37 -57.02 10.52
CA ALA A 105 61.01 -57.57 10.46
C ALA A 105 59.92 -56.80 11.25
N PRO A 106 60.11 -56.39 12.53
CA PRO A 106 59.12 -55.60 13.25
C PRO A 106 58.95 -54.18 12.67
N ILE A 107 60.02 -53.57 12.16
CA ILE A 107 59.98 -52.23 11.55
C ILE A 107 59.19 -52.26 10.24
N LEU A 108 59.45 -53.25 9.38
CA LEU A 108 58.66 -53.49 8.17
C LEU A 108 57.18 -53.71 8.49
N LYS A 109 56.87 -54.51 9.53
CA LYS A 109 55.48 -54.74 9.94
C LYS A 109 54.78 -53.44 10.39
N GLN A 110 55.47 -52.57 11.12
CA GLN A 110 54.93 -51.28 11.54
C GLN A 110 54.70 -50.35 10.34
N LEU A 111 55.68 -50.23 9.43
CA LEU A 111 55.57 -49.42 8.22
C LEU A 111 54.44 -49.90 7.30
N TRP A 112 54.26 -51.22 7.15
CA TRP A 112 53.13 -51.79 6.40
C TRP A 112 51.78 -51.48 7.05
N GLN A 113 51.68 -51.51 8.38
CA GLN A 113 50.45 -51.11 9.09
C GLN A 113 50.17 -49.61 8.91
N GLN A 114 51.18 -48.74 9.06
CA GLN A 114 51.04 -47.30 8.80
C GLN A 114 50.63 -47.02 7.35
N LYS A 115 51.16 -47.77 6.37
CA LYS A 115 50.75 -47.67 4.96
C LYS A 115 49.26 -47.99 4.77
N GLU A 116 48.76 -49.09 5.34
CA GLU A 116 47.36 -49.48 5.23
C GLU A 116 46.42 -48.47 5.90
N GLU A 117 46.76 -48.04 7.12
CA GLU A 117 46.03 -47.00 7.85
C GLU A 117 45.99 -45.68 7.06
N ARG A 118 47.13 -45.27 6.47
CA ARG A 118 47.24 -44.05 5.65
C ARG A 118 46.48 -44.15 4.33
N ILE A 119 46.52 -45.28 3.61
CA ILE A 119 45.73 -45.50 2.39
C ILE A 119 44.23 -45.33 2.70
N LYS A 120 43.78 -45.85 3.85
CA LYS A 120 42.41 -45.67 4.32
C LYS A 120 42.07 -44.21 4.62
N GLU A 121 42.96 -43.44 5.26
CA GLU A 121 42.79 -42.00 5.47
C GLU A 121 42.66 -41.21 4.16
N PHE A 122 43.56 -41.45 3.19
CA PHE A 122 43.48 -40.81 1.87
C PHE A 122 42.17 -41.17 1.15
N SER A 123 41.77 -42.45 1.18
CA SER A 123 40.54 -42.94 0.54
C SER A 123 39.29 -42.28 1.11
N ASP A 124 39.17 -42.15 2.44
CA ASP A 124 38.05 -41.47 3.09
C ASP A 124 38.02 -39.97 2.73
N VAL A 125 39.14 -39.26 2.90
CA VAL A 125 39.22 -37.82 2.57
C VAL A 125 38.92 -37.55 1.10
N GLN A 126 39.47 -38.35 0.17
CA GLN A 126 39.19 -38.22 -1.27
C GLN A 126 37.73 -38.55 -1.61
N SER A 127 37.12 -39.56 -0.96
CA SER A 127 35.70 -39.87 -1.12
C SER A 127 34.79 -38.73 -0.65
N GLN A 128 35.11 -38.11 0.50
CA GLN A 128 34.38 -36.95 1.02
C GLN A 128 34.52 -35.73 0.10
N ILE A 129 35.72 -35.46 -0.42
CA ILE A 129 35.96 -34.42 -1.44
C ILE A 129 35.11 -34.68 -2.69
N GLN A 130 35.18 -35.89 -3.26
CA GLN A 130 34.44 -36.27 -4.46
C GLN A 130 32.93 -36.11 -4.26
N LYS A 131 32.40 -36.49 -3.09
CA LYS A 131 30.99 -36.32 -2.73
C LYS A 131 30.57 -34.85 -2.71
N ILE A 132 31.32 -33.98 -2.03
CA ILE A 132 30.98 -32.55 -1.95
C ILE A 132 31.10 -31.89 -3.33
N CYS A 133 32.13 -32.23 -4.11
CA CYS A 133 32.27 -31.77 -5.49
C CYS A 133 31.09 -32.21 -6.38
N GLY A 134 30.60 -33.45 -6.24
CA GLY A 134 29.43 -33.94 -6.96
C GLY A 134 28.13 -33.22 -6.58
N GLU A 135 27.90 -32.98 -5.28
CA GLU A 135 26.79 -32.18 -4.77
C GLU A 135 26.82 -30.72 -5.30
N ILE A 136 28.02 -30.13 -5.41
CA ILE A 136 28.26 -28.77 -5.93
C ILE A 136 28.10 -28.69 -7.47
N ALA A 137 28.56 -29.70 -8.20
CA ALA A 137 28.38 -29.78 -9.64
C ALA A 137 26.92 -30.05 -10.03
N GLY A 138 26.20 -30.83 -9.22
CA GLY A 138 24.91 -31.43 -9.56
C GLY A 138 25.03 -32.81 -10.22
N GLU A 139 26.24 -33.36 -10.33
CA GLU A 139 26.53 -34.69 -10.88
C GLU A 139 26.27 -35.79 -9.84
N LEU A 140 25.04 -35.85 -9.31
CA LEU A 140 24.59 -36.87 -8.36
C LEU A 140 24.26 -38.21 -9.06
N ASN A 141 25.22 -38.75 -9.80
CA ASN A 141 25.23 -40.14 -10.26
C ASN A 141 25.97 -41.01 -9.23
N PRO A 142 25.27 -41.75 -8.33
CA PRO A 142 25.94 -42.60 -7.35
C PRO A 142 26.78 -43.71 -8.01
N ASP A 143 26.34 -44.21 -9.16
CA ASP A 143 27.06 -45.23 -9.95
C ASP A 143 28.35 -44.68 -10.61
N SER A 144 28.50 -43.36 -10.76
CA SER A 144 29.77 -42.75 -11.17
C SER A 144 30.66 -42.39 -9.98
N THR A 145 30.59 -43.19 -8.91
CA THR A 145 31.68 -43.31 -7.92
C THR A 145 32.90 -43.92 -8.60
N ARG A 146 33.55 -43.12 -9.46
CA ARG A 146 34.80 -43.46 -10.15
C ARG A 146 35.84 -43.66 -9.06
N SER A 147 36.17 -44.93 -8.79
CA SER A 147 37.21 -45.31 -7.83
C SER A 147 38.54 -44.71 -8.29
N PHE A 148 38.91 -43.58 -7.68
CA PHE A 148 40.24 -43.03 -7.81
C PHE A 148 41.15 -43.90 -6.93
N ALA A 149 42.02 -44.68 -7.56
CA ALA A 149 43.06 -45.40 -6.84
C ALA A 149 43.92 -44.39 -6.08
N VAL A 150 44.08 -44.60 -4.78
CA VAL A 150 44.99 -43.80 -3.96
C VAL A 150 46.40 -43.93 -4.53
N ASP A 151 47.10 -42.81 -4.68
CA ASP A 151 48.47 -42.77 -5.15
C ASP A 151 49.42 -43.32 -4.06
N GLU A 152 49.61 -44.63 -4.05
CA GLU A 152 50.49 -45.36 -3.13
C GLU A 152 51.97 -44.93 -3.21
N SER A 153 52.38 -44.15 -4.22
CA SER A 153 53.78 -43.72 -4.38
C SER A 153 54.17 -42.54 -3.47
N ASP A 154 53.19 -41.76 -3.02
CA ASP A 154 53.36 -40.69 -2.04
C ASP A 154 52.11 -40.58 -1.18
N LEU A 155 52.24 -41.11 0.03
CA LEU A 155 51.28 -41.16 1.12
C LEU A 155 51.72 -40.22 2.27
N SER A 156 52.49 -39.19 1.95
CA SER A 156 53.14 -38.33 2.94
C SER A 156 52.15 -37.44 3.70
N LEU A 157 52.47 -37.14 4.96
CA LEU A 157 51.66 -36.25 5.82
C LEU A 157 51.31 -34.91 5.17
N LYS A 158 52.21 -34.34 4.35
CA LYS A 158 51.99 -33.06 3.66
C LYS A 158 50.92 -33.13 2.58
N LYS A 159 50.83 -34.25 1.88
CA LYS A 159 49.81 -34.48 0.85
C LYS A 159 48.45 -34.74 1.49
N LEU A 160 48.43 -35.47 2.62
CA LEU A 160 47.21 -35.67 3.41
C LEU A 160 46.69 -34.35 3.99
N ASP A 161 47.56 -33.54 4.61
CA ASP A 161 47.27 -32.19 5.14
C ASP A 161 46.72 -31.25 4.05
N GLY A 162 47.28 -31.33 2.83
CA GLY A 162 46.76 -30.63 1.66
C GLY A 162 45.32 -31.04 1.27
N TYR A 163 45.01 -32.35 1.25
CA TYR A 163 43.65 -32.82 1.01
C TYR A 163 42.70 -32.51 2.17
N GLN A 164 43.16 -32.57 3.42
CA GLN A 164 42.36 -32.19 4.60
C GLN A 164 42.03 -30.70 4.57
N SER A 165 42.96 -29.85 4.15
CA SER A 165 42.73 -28.41 3.91
C SER A 165 41.70 -28.20 2.80
N GLN A 166 41.85 -28.88 1.66
CA GLN A 166 40.88 -28.83 0.55
C GLN A 166 39.48 -29.29 1.00
N LEU A 167 39.39 -30.32 1.83
CA LEU A 167 38.12 -30.81 2.38
C LEU A 167 37.48 -29.77 3.33
N GLN A 168 38.25 -29.09 4.17
CA GLN A 168 37.74 -28.00 5.02
C GLN A 168 37.22 -26.81 4.20
N ASP A 169 37.95 -26.42 3.14
CA ASP A 169 37.52 -25.36 2.22
C ASP A 169 36.21 -25.73 1.50
N LEU A 170 36.08 -26.97 1.01
CA LEU A 170 34.85 -27.47 0.38
C LEU A 170 33.69 -27.61 1.37
N GLN A 171 33.94 -27.99 2.62
CA GLN A 171 32.92 -28.02 3.68
C GLN A 171 32.41 -26.61 4.01
N ARG A 172 33.30 -25.60 4.00
CA ARG A 172 32.94 -24.19 4.14
C ARG A 172 32.10 -23.71 2.95
N GLU A 173 32.56 -23.94 1.71
CA GLU A 173 31.81 -23.58 0.50
C GLU A 173 30.42 -24.23 0.48
N LYS A 174 30.32 -25.51 0.85
CA LYS A 174 29.03 -26.22 0.99
C LYS A 174 28.08 -25.53 1.98
N SER A 175 28.59 -25.05 3.12
CA SER A 175 27.80 -24.35 4.13
C SER A 175 27.36 -22.96 3.66
N GLU A 176 28.26 -22.21 3.00
CA GLU A 176 27.96 -20.90 2.40
C GLU A 176 26.90 -21.02 1.29
N ARG A 177 27.04 -22.02 0.41
CA ARG A 177 26.03 -22.34 -0.63
C ARG A 177 24.68 -22.72 -0.04
N LEU A 178 24.64 -23.55 1.00
CA LEU A 178 23.40 -23.95 1.66
C LEU A 178 22.70 -22.73 2.29
N HIS A 179 23.46 -21.84 2.94
CA HIS A 179 22.91 -20.60 3.49
C HIS A 179 22.30 -19.73 2.37
N LYS A 180 23.01 -19.54 1.25
CA LYS A 180 22.53 -18.77 0.10
C LYS A 180 21.31 -19.41 -0.59
N VAL A 181 21.22 -20.73 -0.63
CA VAL A 181 20.01 -21.43 -1.10
C VAL A 181 18.81 -21.12 -0.20
N LEU A 182 19.00 -21.12 1.13
CA LEU A 182 17.93 -20.78 2.08
C LEU A 182 17.53 -19.30 2.00
N GLU A 183 18.48 -18.38 1.85
CA GLU A 183 18.26 -16.95 1.62
C GLU A 183 17.41 -16.71 0.36
N PHE A 184 17.77 -17.35 -0.77
CA PHE A 184 16.99 -17.27 -2.00
C PHE A 184 15.61 -17.92 -1.86
N VAL A 185 15.47 -19.05 -1.16
CA VAL A 185 14.16 -19.68 -0.94
C VAL A 185 13.25 -18.79 -0.06
N SER A 186 13.78 -18.11 0.97
CA SER A 186 13.02 -17.09 1.71
C SER A 186 12.64 -15.92 0.81
N THR A 187 13.58 -15.42 0.00
CA THR A 187 13.30 -14.32 -0.95
C THR A 187 12.20 -14.69 -1.94
N VAL A 188 12.19 -15.94 -2.44
CA VAL A 188 11.12 -16.45 -3.31
C VAL A 188 9.80 -16.58 -2.55
N HIS A 189 9.79 -17.08 -1.32
CA HIS A 189 8.60 -17.12 -0.46
C HIS A 189 7.98 -15.73 -0.30
N ASP A 190 8.77 -14.74 0.08
CA ASP A 190 8.30 -13.40 0.41
C ASP A 190 7.82 -12.64 -0.84
N LEU A 191 8.47 -12.85 -1.99
CA LEU A 191 7.99 -12.36 -3.29
C LEU A 191 6.69 -13.06 -3.71
N CYS A 192 6.58 -14.39 -3.58
CA CYS A 192 5.36 -15.14 -3.90
C CYS A 192 4.18 -14.67 -3.03
N ALA A 193 4.43 -14.42 -1.74
CA ALA A 193 3.42 -13.95 -0.81
C ALA A 193 2.84 -12.58 -1.23
N VAL A 194 3.67 -11.61 -1.61
CA VAL A 194 3.20 -10.30 -2.09
C VAL A 194 2.50 -10.41 -3.46
N LEU A 195 2.99 -11.26 -4.35
CA LEU A 195 2.45 -11.47 -5.70
C LEU A 195 1.21 -12.38 -5.78
N GLY A 196 0.76 -12.94 -4.66
CA GLY A 196 -0.35 -13.90 -4.62
C GLY A 196 -0.07 -15.21 -5.38
N MET A 197 1.20 -15.62 -5.50
CA MET A 197 1.62 -16.78 -6.30
C MET A 197 1.87 -18.01 -5.43
N ASP A 198 1.64 -19.21 -5.99
CA ASP A 198 2.02 -20.46 -5.32
C ASP A 198 3.54 -20.66 -5.29
N PHE A 199 4.10 -20.42 -4.11
CA PHE A 199 5.47 -20.72 -3.72
C PHE A 199 5.90 -22.16 -4.06
N PHE A 200 5.05 -23.16 -3.81
CA PHE A 200 5.44 -24.56 -3.98
C PHE A 200 5.60 -24.92 -5.46
N SER A 201 4.69 -24.47 -6.33
CA SER A 201 4.81 -24.56 -7.79
C SER A 201 6.08 -23.91 -8.31
N ILE A 202 6.43 -22.71 -7.83
CA ILE A 202 7.64 -21.98 -8.28
C ILE A 202 8.92 -22.69 -7.81
N VAL A 203 9.04 -23.01 -6.52
CA VAL A 203 10.24 -23.64 -5.96
C VAL A 203 10.45 -25.06 -6.50
N THR A 204 9.37 -25.82 -6.73
CA THR A 204 9.47 -27.18 -7.32
C THR A 204 9.95 -27.16 -8.77
N LYS A 205 9.61 -26.12 -9.57
CA LYS A 205 10.14 -25.92 -10.94
C LYS A 205 11.65 -25.66 -10.95
N VAL A 206 12.17 -25.01 -9.91
CA VAL A 206 13.61 -24.77 -9.75
C VAL A 206 14.34 -26.07 -9.42
N HIS A 207 13.95 -26.73 -8.33
CA HIS A 207 14.40 -28.09 -7.99
C HIS A 207 13.47 -28.73 -6.94
N PRO A 208 12.98 -29.98 -7.13
CA PRO A 208 12.01 -30.61 -6.22
C PRO A 208 12.47 -30.70 -4.76
N SER A 209 13.78 -30.85 -4.53
CA SER A 209 14.37 -30.95 -3.18
C SER A 209 14.30 -29.65 -2.37
N LEU A 210 13.84 -28.53 -2.94
CA LEU A 210 13.78 -27.25 -2.25
C LEU A 210 12.47 -27.06 -1.45
N ASN A 211 11.46 -27.87 -1.76
CA ASN A 211 10.20 -27.98 -1.00
C ASN A 211 10.48 -28.46 0.45
N ASP A 212 9.68 -28.01 1.41
CA ASP A 212 9.88 -28.27 2.85
C ASP A 212 9.53 -29.69 3.29
N SER A 213 8.95 -30.49 2.39
CA SER A 213 8.94 -31.96 2.49
C SER A 213 10.36 -32.57 2.48
N THR A 214 11.38 -31.81 2.04
CA THR A 214 12.78 -32.23 2.01
C THR A 214 13.58 -31.54 3.12
N GLY A 215 14.20 -32.33 4.00
CA GLY A 215 15.01 -31.83 5.10
C GLY A 215 16.19 -30.96 4.64
N VAL A 216 16.57 -29.97 5.46
CA VAL A 216 17.51 -28.89 5.11
C VAL A 216 18.82 -29.38 4.46
N HIS A 217 19.43 -30.44 4.99
CA HIS A 217 20.70 -30.98 4.47
C HIS A 217 20.58 -31.75 3.13
N SER A 218 19.35 -31.99 2.66
CA SER A 218 19.04 -32.61 1.37
C SER A 218 18.59 -31.59 0.31
N LYS A 219 18.58 -30.29 0.62
CA LYS A 219 18.31 -29.22 -0.35
C LYS A 219 19.52 -29.06 -1.29
N SER A 220 19.30 -29.07 -2.61
CA SER A 220 20.36 -29.00 -3.63
C SER A 220 21.14 -27.69 -3.56
N ILE A 221 22.48 -27.81 -3.47
CA ILE A 221 23.46 -26.70 -3.46
C ILE A 221 24.16 -26.51 -4.82
N SER A 222 23.70 -27.21 -5.86
CA SER A 222 24.40 -27.29 -7.14
C SER A 222 24.47 -25.94 -7.86
N ASN A 223 25.48 -25.77 -8.70
CA ASN A 223 25.63 -24.61 -9.58
C ASN A 223 24.35 -24.33 -10.40
N GLY A 224 23.72 -25.39 -10.94
CA GLY A 224 22.47 -25.28 -11.69
C GLY A 224 21.26 -24.86 -10.85
N THR A 225 21.15 -25.33 -9.60
CA THR A 225 20.08 -24.91 -8.69
C THR A 225 20.26 -23.46 -8.25
N LEU A 226 21.48 -23.03 -7.91
CA LEU A 226 21.78 -21.64 -7.53
C LEU A 226 21.57 -20.66 -8.69
N ALA A 227 21.93 -21.04 -9.92
CA ALA A 227 21.68 -20.23 -11.11
C ALA A 227 20.17 -20.01 -11.33
N LYS A 228 19.39 -21.10 -11.35
CA LYS A 228 17.91 -21.03 -11.47
C LYS A 228 17.25 -20.26 -10.33
N LEU A 229 17.71 -20.40 -9.09
CA LEU A 229 17.21 -19.60 -7.96
C LEU A 229 17.44 -18.10 -8.23
N THR A 230 18.67 -17.73 -8.62
CA THR A 230 19.03 -16.33 -8.96
C THR A 230 18.16 -15.79 -10.09
N GLU A 231 17.90 -16.59 -11.13
CA GLU A 231 17.00 -16.26 -12.23
C GLU A 231 15.56 -16.03 -11.73
N THR A 232 14.99 -16.96 -10.95
CA THR A 232 13.61 -16.82 -10.42
C THR A 232 13.44 -15.66 -9.44
N VAL A 233 14.45 -15.36 -8.61
CA VAL A 233 14.42 -14.15 -7.76
C VAL A 233 14.45 -12.89 -8.61
N SER A 234 15.17 -12.90 -9.73
CA SER A 234 15.24 -11.75 -10.65
C SER A 234 13.93 -11.54 -11.40
N THR A 235 13.31 -12.61 -11.93
CA THR A 235 12.02 -12.51 -12.63
C THR A 235 10.88 -12.13 -11.71
N LEU A 236 10.82 -12.66 -10.48
CA LEU A 236 9.81 -12.26 -9.49
C LEU A 236 9.99 -10.82 -8.99
N LYS A 237 11.22 -10.29 -8.92
CA LYS A 237 11.45 -8.87 -8.62
C LYS A 237 10.98 -7.94 -9.75
N GLU A 238 11.20 -8.32 -11.00
CA GLU A 238 10.72 -7.54 -12.15
C GLU A 238 9.19 -7.63 -12.29
N ASP A 239 8.58 -8.80 -12.07
CA ASP A 239 7.12 -8.97 -12.00
C ASP A 239 6.50 -8.11 -10.87
N LYS A 240 7.11 -8.11 -9.67
CA LYS A 240 6.72 -7.21 -8.57
C LYS A 240 6.78 -5.73 -8.95
N LYS A 241 7.83 -5.32 -9.66
CA LYS A 241 7.95 -3.96 -10.15
C LYS A 241 6.86 -3.65 -11.19
N GLN A 242 6.71 -4.46 -12.23
CA GLN A 242 5.73 -4.24 -13.30
C GLN A 242 4.29 -4.19 -12.80
N ARG A 243 3.93 -5.05 -11.83
CA ARG A 243 2.63 -5.01 -11.16
C ARG A 243 2.43 -3.78 -10.29
N LEU A 244 3.47 -3.30 -9.60
CA LEU A 244 3.38 -2.05 -8.84
C LEU A 244 3.25 -0.85 -9.77
N ASP A 245 4.09 -0.75 -10.80
CA ASP A 245 4.03 0.29 -11.84
C ASP A 245 2.60 0.36 -12.45
N LYS A 246 1.98 -0.80 -12.73
CA LYS A 246 0.61 -0.91 -13.23
C LYS A 246 -0.46 -0.54 -12.19
N LEU A 247 -0.32 -0.99 -10.94
CA LEU A 247 -1.25 -0.64 -9.86
C LEU A 247 -1.23 0.87 -9.56
N GLN A 248 -0.07 1.52 -9.69
CA GLN A 248 0.08 2.97 -9.53
C GLN A 248 -0.56 3.74 -10.70
N GLU A 249 -0.43 3.26 -11.94
CA GLU A 249 -1.15 3.81 -13.10
C GLU A 249 -2.67 3.77 -12.88
N LEU A 250 -3.20 2.61 -12.44
CA LEU A 250 -4.63 2.42 -12.17
C LEU A 250 -5.10 3.25 -10.97
N ALA A 251 -4.29 3.40 -9.92
CA ALA A 251 -4.61 4.26 -8.77
C ALA A 251 -4.79 5.73 -9.18
N SER A 252 -3.95 6.24 -10.09
CA SER A 252 -4.14 7.58 -10.67
C SER A 252 -5.44 7.65 -11.46
N GLN A 253 -5.66 6.74 -12.41
CA GLN A 253 -6.85 6.73 -13.27
C GLN A 253 -8.16 6.64 -12.46
N LEU A 254 -8.18 5.85 -11.37
CA LEU A 254 -9.31 5.80 -10.43
C LEU A 254 -9.55 7.15 -9.75
N ILE A 255 -8.50 7.80 -9.23
CA ILE A 255 -8.62 9.11 -8.57
C ILE A 255 -9.08 10.19 -9.55
N ASP A 256 -8.47 10.26 -10.73
CA ASP A 256 -8.81 11.20 -11.79
C ASP A 256 -10.29 11.02 -12.23
N LEU A 257 -10.76 9.78 -12.37
CA LEU A 257 -12.16 9.47 -12.69
C LEU A 257 -13.12 9.78 -11.55
N TRP A 258 -12.76 9.52 -10.29
CA TRP A 258 -13.60 9.80 -9.13
C TRP A 258 -13.73 11.30 -8.83
N ASP A 259 -12.69 12.09 -9.06
CA ASP A 259 -12.71 13.55 -8.93
C ASP A 259 -13.49 14.19 -10.09
N LEU A 260 -13.37 13.66 -11.30
CA LEU A 260 -14.17 14.08 -12.46
C LEU A 260 -15.67 13.77 -12.32
N MET A 261 -16.04 12.77 -11.50
CA MET A 261 -17.41 12.28 -11.36
C MET A 261 -18.09 12.61 -10.02
N ASP A 262 -17.46 13.39 -9.15
CA ASP A 262 -17.94 13.64 -7.77
C ASP A 262 -18.31 12.32 -7.05
N THR A 263 -17.46 11.28 -7.18
CA THR A 263 -17.71 9.96 -6.57
C THR A 263 -17.57 10.05 -5.04
N PRO A 264 -18.57 9.59 -4.25
CA PRO A 264 -18.58 9.73 -2.81
C PRO A 264 -17.47 8.92 -2.13
N ILE A 265 -16.98 9.41 -0.98
CA ILE A 265 -15.83 8.82 -0.27
C ILE A 265 -16.09 7.39 0.22
N GLU A 266 -17.35 7.03 0.43
CA GLU A 266 -17.80 5.67 0.76
C GLU A 266 -17.52 4.66 -0.36
N GLU A 267 -17.65 5.06 -1.63
CA GLU A 267 -17.35 4.22 -2.79
C GLU A 267 -15.84 4.13 -3.04
N ARG A 268 -15.13 5.27 -2.96
CA ARG A 268 -13.66 5.33 -3.11
C ARG A 268 -12.94 4.39 -2.13
N ARG A 269 -13.42 4.30 -0.88
CA ARG A 269 -12.84 3.45 0.18
C ARG A 269 -12.79 1.96 -0.14
N LEU A 270 -13.64 1.46 -1.04
CA LEU A 270 -13.58 0.06 -1.46
C LEU A 270 -12.22 -0.28 -2.11
N PHE A 271 -11.57 0.73 -2.70
CA PHE A 271 -10.28 0.66 -3.37
C PHE A 271 -9.13 1.30 -2.56
N ASP A 272 -9.29 1.49 -1.24
CA ASP A 272 -8.20 1.93 -0.35
C ASP A 272 -6.95 1.02 -0.50
N HIS A 273 -7.16 -0.28 -0.77
CA HIS A 273 -6.08 -1.26 -0.98
C HIS A 273 -5.26 -1.02 -2.26
N VAL A 274 -5.85 -0.37 -3.27
CA VAL A 274 -5.17 0.08 -4.50
C VAL A 274 -4.45 1.40 -4.23
N THR A 275 -5.18 2.40 -3.73
CA THR A 275 -4.68 3.77 -3.58
C THR A 275 -3.57 3.91 -2.54
N CYS A 276 -3.57 3.09 -1.48
CA CYS A 276 -2.47 3.07 -0.49
C CYS A 276 -1.11 2.68 -1.10
N ASN A 277 -1.05 2.09 -2.29
CA ASN A 277 0.19 1.73 -2.97
C ASN A 277 0.69 2.81 -3.97
N MET A 278 -0.08 3.89 -4.18
CA MET A 278 0.21 4.92 -5.20
C MET A 278 1.55 5.66 -5.01
N SER A 279 2.06 5.74 -3.79
CA SER A 279 3.33 6.42 -3.47
C SER A 279 4.36 5.51 -2.77
N THR A 280 4.10 4.20 -2.74
CA THR A 280 4.92 3.21 -2.03
C THR A 280 6.03 2.69 -2.95
N SER A 281 7.25 2.52 -2.45
CA SER A 281 8.35 1.96 -3.25
C SER A 281 8.31 0.44 -3.35
N VAL A 282 9.00 -0.12 -4.36
CA VAL A 282 9.05 -1.58 -4.63
C VAL A 282 9.50 -2.38 -3.40
N ASP A 283 10.40 -1.86 -2.57
CA ASP A 283 10.91 -2.56 -1.40
C ASP A 283 9.96 -2.48 -0.17
N GLU A 284 9.15 -1.42 -0.07
CA GLU A 284 8.20 -1.20 1.03
C GLU A 284 6.90 -2.03 0.90
N VAL A 285 6.53 -2.47 -0.32
CA VAL A 285 5.37 -3.36 -0.51
C VAL A 285 5.70 -4.77 0.01
N THR A 286 5.49 -5.01 1.30
CA THR A 286 5.71 -6.32 1.96
C THR A 286 4.42 -7.01 2.39
N VAL A 287 3.25 -6.42 2.11
CA VAL A 287 1.95 -6.96 2.52
C VAL A 287 1.58 -8.14 1.60
N PRO A 288 1.27 -9.34 2.15
CA PRO A 288 0.84 -10.48 1.35
C PRO A 288 -0.42 -10.17 0.52
N GLY A 289 -0.43 -10.60 -0.73
CA GLY A 289 -1.50 -10.37 -1.70
C GLY A 289 -1.56 -8.96 -2.31
N ALA A 290 -0.78 -7.98 -1.83
CA ALA A 290 -0.91 -6.58 -2.27
C ALA A 290 -0.63 -6.33 -3.76
N LEU A 291 0.03 -7.27 -4.46
CA LEU A 291 0.25 -7.25 -5.91
C LEU A 291 -0.25 -8.55 -6.57
N ALA A 292 -1.29 -9.17 -6.01
CA ALA A 292 -1.98 -10.30 -6.63
C ALA A 292 -2.76 -9.87 -7.88
N LEU A 293 -2.83 -10.75 -8.88
CA LEU A 293 -3.40 -10.41 -10.20
C LEU A 293 -4.89 -10.08 -10.12
N ASP A 294 -5.63 -10.72 -9.22
CA ASP A 294 -7.06 -10.50 -9.01
C ASP A 294 -7.37 -9.11 -8.45
N LEU A 295 -6.47 -8.50 -7.65
CA LEU A 295 -6.63 -7.12 -7.19
C LEU A 295 -6.36 -6.10 -8.31
N ILE A 296 -5.41 -6.41 -9.20
CA ILE A 296 -5.10 -5.59 -10.38
C ILE A 296 -6.27 -5.66 -11.37
N GLU A 297 -6.77 -6.87 -11.65
CA GLU A 297 -7.96 -7.09 -12.49
C GLU A 297 -9.21 -6.37 -11.93
N GLN A 298 -9.42 -6.39 -10.61
CA GLN A 298 -10.49 -5.60 -9.96
C GLN A 298 -10.34 -4.09 -10.19
N ALA A 299 -9.10 -3.56 -10.16
CA ALA A 299 -8.84 -2.15 -10.43
C ALA A 299 -9.02 -1.81 -11.93
N GLU A 300 -8.57 -2.68 -12.85
CA GLU A 300 -8.77 -2.51 -14.31
C GLU A 300 -10.25 -2.51 -14.69
N VAL A 301 -11.03 -3.45 -14.16
CA VAL A 301 -12.48 -3.55 -14.40
C VAL A 301 -13.23 -2.35 -13.81
N GLU A 302 -12.82 -1.82 -12.66
CA GLU A 302 -13.42 -0.60 -12.10
C GLU A 302 -13.07 0.64 -12.93
N VAL A 303 -11.82 0.80 -13.39
CA VAL A 303 -11.44 1.89 -14.31
C VAL A 303 -12.26 1.83 -15.59
N GLU A 304 -12.43 0.65 -16.20
CA GLU A 304 -13.26 0.50 -17.41
C GLU A 304 -14.74 0.86 -17.12
N ARG A 305 -15.30 0.36 -16.01
CA ARG A 305 -16.68 0.67 -15.59
C ARG A 305 -16.90 2.17 -15.36
N LEU A 306 -15.91 2.85 -14.76
CA LEU A 306 -15.95 4.29 -14.51
C LEU A 306 -15.81 5.10 -15.79
N ASP A 307 -14.92 4.73 -16.72
CA ASP A 307 -14.77 5.42 -18.01
C ASP A 307 -16.02 5.24 -18.91
N GLN A 308 -16.65 4.05 -18.90
CA GLN A 308 -17.95 3.82 -19.56
C GLN A 308 -19.07 4.72 -18.99
N LEU A 309 -19.05 5.04 -17.69
CA LEU A 309 -20.04 5.90 -17.04
C LEU A 309 -19.73 7.41 -17.16
N LYS A 310 -18.46 7.77 -17.32
CA LYS A 310 -17.91 9.13 -17.41
C LYS A 310 -18.76 10.11 -18.20
N ALA A 311 -19.12 9.77 -19.44
CA ALA A 311 -19.93 10.65 -20.29
C ALA A 311 -21.34 10.90 -19.73
N SER A 312 -21.97 9.89 -19.13
CA SER A 312 -23.30 10.01 -18.52
C SER A 312 -23.29 10.86 -17.24
N ARG A 313 -22.25 10.69 -16.42
CA ARG A 313 -22.07 11.43 -15.17
C ARG A 313 -21.59 12.86 -15.38
N MET A 314 -20.74 13.07 -16.38
CA MET A 314 -20.36 14.39 -16.89
C MET A 314 -21.58 15.21 -17.29
N LYS A 315 -22.51 14.61 -18.05
CA LYS A 315 -23.78 15.25 -18.43
C LYS A 315 -24.63 15.63 -17.20
N GLU A 316 -24.66 14.79 -16.17
CA GLU A 316 -25.35 15.09 -14.89
C GLU A 316 -24.70 16.27 -14.14
N ILE A 317 -23.37 16.32 -14.05
CA ILE A 317 -22.64 17.38 -13.34
C ILE A 317 -22.71 18.70 -14.11
N ALA A 318 -22.53 18.67 -15.43
CA ALA A 318 -22.69 19.83 -16.31
C ALA A 318 -24.11 20.42 -16.19
N PHE A 319 -25.16 19.59 -16.19
CA PHE A 319 -26.52 20.08 -15.99
C PHE A 319 -26.75 20.68 -14.59
N LYS A 320 -26.17 20.14 -13.51
CA LYS A 320 -26.24 20.78 -12.18
C LYS A 320 -25.54 22.14 -12.14
N LYS A 321 -24.38 22.28 -12.80
CA LYS A 321 -23.67 23.57 -12.96
C LYS A 321 -24.50 24.55 -13.79
N GLN A 322 -25.18 24.08 -14.84
CA GLN A 322 -26.11 24.88 -15.64
C GLN A 322 -27.34 25.33 -14.82
N ASP A 323 -27.91 24.45 -14.00
CA ASP A 323 -29.02 24.80 -13.10
C ASP A 323 -28.60 25.84 -12.04
N GLU A 324 -27.38 25.74 -11.48
CA GLU A 324 -26.83 26.77 -10.59
C GLU A 324 -26.65 28.11 -11.31
N LEU A 325 -26.10 28.08 -12.53
CA LEU A 325 -25.91 29.25 -13.38
C LEU A 325 -27.24 29.96 -13.67
N GLU A 326 -28.27 29.21 -14.05
CA GLU A 326 -29.63 29.69 -14.27
C GLU A 326 -30.26 30.27 -12.98
N GLU A 327 -30.08 29.62 -11.81
CA GLU A 327 -30.57 30.14 -10.52
C GLU A 327 -29.89 31.46 -10.14
N ILE A 328 -28.59 31.63 -10.45
CA ILE A 328 -27.86 32.89 -10.21
C ILE A 328 -28.40 34.01 -11.10
N TYR A 329 -28.55 33.76 -12.41
CA TYR A 329 -29.01 34.77 -13.35
C TYR A 329 -30.50 35.14 -13.17
N ALA A 330 -31.35 34.18 -12.81
CA ALA A 330 -32.75 34.45 -12.44
C ALA A 330 -32.85 35.36 -11.21
N ARG A 331 -32.03 35.13 -10.17
CA ARG A 331 -31.93 36.03 -9.00
C ARG A 331 -31.31 37.40 -9.33
N ALA A 332 -30.59 37.50 -10.45
CA ALA A 332 -29.99 38.75 -10.96
C ALA A 332 -30.92 39.50 -11.94
N HIS A 333 -32.11 38.97 -12.24
CA HIS A 333 -33.05 39.48 -13.25
C HIS A 333 -32.42 39.63 -14.65
N ILE A 334 -31.57 38.66 -15.02
CA ILE A 334 -30.95 38.52 -16.34
C ILE A 334 -31.68 37.39 -17.08
N GLU A 335 -32.20 37.71 -18.27
CA GLU A 335 -32.85 36.76 -19.18
C GLU A 335 -31.82 35.89 -19.92
N ILE A 336 -32.07 34.58 -19.97
CA ILE A 336 -31.24 33.56 -20.63
C ILE A 336 -32.15 32.54 -21.30
N ASP A 337 -31.70 31.98 -22.43
CA ASP A 337 -32.31 30.81 -23.06
C ASP A 337 -31.68 29.51 -22.49
N PRO A 338 -32.37 28.79 -21.60
CA PRO A 338 -31.86 27.56 -21.00
C PRO A 338 -31.81 26.40 -22.02
N GLU A 339 -32.72 26.36 -23.00
CA GLU A 339 -32.78 25.28 -23.98
C GLU A 339 -31.60 25.36 -24.96
N THR A 340 -31.24 26.56 -25.43
CA THR A 340 -30.02 26.75 -26.22
C THR A 340 -28.76 26.43 -25.42
N ALA A 341 -28.68 26.83 -24.14
CA ALA A 341 -27.52 26.55 -23.28
C ALA A 341 -27.35 25.04 -23.02
N ARG A 342 -28.43 24.35 -22.63
CA ARG A 342 -28.46 22.90 -22.38
C ARG A 342 -28.22 22.09 -23.66
N GLY A 343 -28.75 22.56 -24.81
CA GLY A 343 -28.49 21.98 -26.13
C GLY A 343 -27.03 22.12 -26.57
N HIS A 344 -26.39 23.26 -26.28
CA HIS A 344 -24.96 23.45 -26.51
C HIS A 344 -24.12 22.47 -25.68
N ILE A 345 -24.39 22.35 -24.36
CA ILE A 345 -23.73 21.38 -23.48
C ILE A 345 -23.88 19.94 -24.01
N LEU A 346 -25.08 19.56 -24.46
CA LEU A 346 -25.34 18.26 -25.09
C LEU A 346 -24.41 18.03 -26.30
N SER A 347 -24.37 19.01 -27.22
CA SER A 347 -23.58 18.93 -28.44
C SER A 347 -22.08 18.86 -28.18
N LEU A 348 -21.57 19.50 -27.12
CA LEU A 348 -20.16 19.40 -26.75
C LEU A 348 -19.82 17.97 -26.29
N ILE A 349 -20.61 17.43 -25.35
CA ILE A 349 -20.41 16.08 -24.79
C ILE A 349 -20.58 15.01 -25.88
N GLU A 350 -21.62 15.09 -26.71
CA GLU A 350 -21.92 14.11 -27.75
C GLU A 350 -20.94 14.21 -28.95
N SER A 351 -20.22 15.32 -29.11
CA SER A 351 -19.18 15.45 -30.14
C SER A 351 -17.85 14.77 -29.80
N GLY A 352 -17.59 14.49 -28.52
CA GLY A 352 -16.33 13.92 -28.03
C GLY A 352 -15.07 14.79 -28.21
N ASN A 353 -15.21 16.03 -28.70
CA ASN A 353 -14.07 16.89 -29.07
C ASN A 353 -13.47 17.72 -27.91
N ILE A 354 -14.05 17.67 -26.71
CA ILE A 354 -13.63 18.46 -25.55
C ILE A 354 -13.35 17.53 -24.38
N GLU A 355 -12.26 17.77 -23.66
CA GLU A 355 -11.93 17.03 -22.45
C GLU A 355 -12.97 17.34 -21.35
N PRO A 356 -13.60 16.33 -20.72
CA PRO A 356 -14.67 16.57 -19.75
C PRO A 356 -14.29 17.50 -18.58
N ALA A 357 -13.01 17.50 -18.18
CA ALA A 357 -12.50 18.42 -17.16
C ALA A 357 -12.47 19.89 -17.63
N GLU A 358 -12.14 20.14 -18.91
CA GLU A 358 -12.14 21.49 -19.50
C GLU A 358 -13.56 22.06 -19.57
N LEU A 359 -14.55 21.22 -19.93
CA LEU A 359 -15.96 21.61 -19.94
C LEU A 359 -16.42 22.08 -18.55
N LEU A 360 -16.19 21.29 -17.50
CA LEU A 360 -16.57 21.68 -16.14
C LEU A 360 -15.84 22.95 -15.67
N ALA A 361 -14.56 23.09 -16.02
CA ALA A 361 -13.76 24.26 -15.65
C ALA A 361 -14.25 25.56 -16.30
N ASP A 362 -14.70 25.54 -17.56
CA ASP A 362 -15.33 26.72 -18.16
C ASP A 362 -16.71 27.01 -17.55
N MET A 363 -17.49 25.97 -17.20
CA MET A 363 -18.76 26.16 -16.50
C MET A 363 -18.59 26.79 -15.11
N ASP A 364 -17.61 26.36 -14.31
CA ASP A 364 -17.30 27.01 -13.02
C ASP A 364 -16.83 28.46 -13.18
N LYS A 365 -16.11 28.76 -14.26
CA LYS A 365 -15.69 30.10 -14.67
C LYS A 365 -16.87 30.96 -15.17
N GLN A 366 -17.89 30.38 -15.79
CA GLN A 366 -19.15 31.05 -16.10
C GLN A 366 -19.97 31.32 -14.82
N ILE A 367 -20.06 30.35 -13.90
CA ILE A 367 -20.70 30.50 -12.58
C ILE A 367 -20.01 31.60 -11.76
N ALA A 368 -18.67 31.66 -11.78
CA ALA A 368 -17.91 32.71 -11.08
C ALA A 368 -18.25 34.12 -11.61
N LYS A 369 -18.31 34.29 -12.94
CA LYS A 369 -18.75 35.55 -13.58
C LYS A 369 -20.20 35.89 -13.23
N ALA A 370 -21.11 34.93 -13.26
CA ALA A 370 -22.50 35.14 -12.90
C ALA A 370 -22.66 35.58 -11.44
N LYS A 371 -21.85 35.03 -10.52
CA LYS A 371 -21.79 35.45 -9.11
C LYS A 371 -21.26 36.87 -8.95
N GLU A 372 -20.22 37.25 -9.70
CA GLU A 372 -19.68 38.63 -9.74
C GLU A 372 -20.73 39.63 -10.25
N GLU A 373 -21.42 39.29 -11.34
CA GLU A 373 -22.46 40.14 -11.93
C GLU A 373 -23.72 40.24 -11.06
N ALA A 374 -24.17 39.14 -10.44
CA ALA A 374 -25.25 39.18 -9.45
C ALA A 374 -24.89 40.07 -8.24
N LEU A 375 -23.62 40.07 -7.82
CA LEU A 375 -23.12 40.98 -6.77
C LEU A 375 -23.06 42.44 -7.22
N SER A 376 -22.79 42.70 -8.51
CA SER A 376 -22.80 44.04 -9.14
C SER A 376 -24.21 44.64 -9.14
N ARG A 377 -25.21 43.88 -9.61
CA ARG A 377 -26.60 44.31 -9.75
C ARG A 377 -27.35 44.42 -8.42
N ARG A 378 -26.93 43.66 -7.40
CA ARG A 378 -27.57 43.56 -6.08
C ARG A 378 -28.00 44.91 -5.49
N GLU A 379 -27.16 45.94 -5.49
CA GLU A 379 -27.50 47.24 -4.89
C GLU A 379 -28.57 48.04 -5.64
N ILE A 380 -28.89 47.65 -6.87
CA ILE A 380 -29.98 48.18 -7.69
C ILE A 380 -31.23 47.32 -7.47
N LEU A 381 -31.11 45.99 -7.54
CA LEU A 381 -32.21 45.04 -7.31
C LEU A 381 -32.82 45.21 -5.91
N ASP A 382 -31.98 45.39 -4.88
CA ASP A 382 -32.37 45.78 -3.52
C ASP A 382 -33.29 47.02 -3.49
N LYS A 383 -33.15 47.95 -4.44
CA LYS A 383 -34.00 49.14 -4.54
C LYS A 383 -35.21 48.94 -5.44
N VAL A 384 -35.10 48.13 -6.50
CA VAL A 384 -36.21 47.77 -7.38
C VAL A 384 -37.28 47.03 -6.57
N GLU A 385 -36.90 46.04 -5.74
CA GLU A 385 -37.78 45.38 -4.77
C GLU A 385 -38.53 46.42 -3.91
N LYS A 386 -37.79 47.32 -3.25
CA LYS A 386 -38.34 48.33 -2.34
C LYS A 386 -39.21 49.37 -3.04
N TRP A 387 -39.01 49.57 -4.35
CA TRP A 387 -39.83 50.43 -5.21
C TRP A 387 -41.11 49.71 -5.65
N MET A 388 -41.03 48.45 -6.10
CA MET A 388 -42.19 47.63 -6.44
C MET A 388 -43.15 47.51 -5.24
N SER A 389 -42.66 47.15 -4.05
CA SER A 389 -43.51 47.11 -2.83
C SER A 389 -44.08 48.47 -2.42
N ALA A 390 -43.43 49.58 -2.80
CA ALA A 390 -43.98 50.91 -2.59
C ALA A 390 -45.10 51.25 -3.59
N CYS A 391 -44.97 50.80 -4.85
CA CYS A 391 -46.00 50.90 -5.88
C CYS A 391 -47.21 49.97 -5.60
N GLU A 392 -46.99 48.80 -5.01
CA GLU A 392 -48.06 47.92 -4.52
C GLU A 392 -48.89 48.59 -3.40
N GLU A 393 -48.24 49.20 -2.41
CA GLU A 393 -48.91 50.00 -1.37
C GLU A 393 -49.52 51.30 -1.94
N GLU A 394 -49.00 51.86 -3.05
CA GLU A 394 -49.65 52.97 -3.79
C GLU A 394 -50.98 52.50 -4.39
N SER A 395 -50.98 51.40 -5.14
CA SER A 395 -52.19 50.82 -5.74
C SER A 395 -53.23 50.42 -4.70
N TRP A 396 -52.80 49.71 -3.65
CA TRP A 396 -53.67 49.35 -2.52
C TRP A 396 -54.27 50.57 -1.81
N LEU A 397 -53.49 51.64 -1.64
CA LEU A 397 -53.98 52.90 -1.08
C LEU A 397 -54.98 53.59 -2.02
N GLU A 398 -54.79 53.54 -3.33
CA GLU A 398 -55.71 54.13 -4.30
C GLU A 398 -57.06 53.40 -4.31
N ASP A 399 -57.07 52.07 -4.29
CA ASP A 399 -58.31 51.29 -4.19
C ASP A 399 -59.00 51.47 -2.83
N TYR A 400 -58.25 51.54 -1.72
CA TYR A 400 -58.79 51.94 -0.41
C TYR A 400 -59.31 53.40 -0.38
N ASN A 401 -58.89 54.26 -1.30
CA ASN A 401 -59.49 55.60 -1.47
C ASN A 401 -60.71 55.61 -2.41
N ARG A 402 -60.89 54.60 -3.27
CA ARG A 402 -62.07 54.41 -4.13
C ARG A 402 -63.25 53.76 -3.40
N ASP A 403 -63.01 52.93 -2.38
CA ASP A 403 -64.07 52.29 -1.60
C ASP A 403 -64.92 53.31 -0.81
N GLU A 404 -66.18 53.48 -1.18
CA GLU A 404 -67.14 54.32 -0.46
C GLU A 404 -67.48 53.78 0.94
N ASN A 405 -67.35 52.46 1.15
CA ASN A 405 -67.67 51.79 2.42
C ASN A 405 -66.52 51.81 3.43
N ARG A 406 -65.37 52.41 3.10
CA ARG A 406 -64.12 52.42 3.89
C ARG A 406 -64.22 52.97 5.31
N TYR A 407 -65.31 53.68 5.63
CA TYR A 407 -65.61 54.25 6.95
C TYR A 407 -66.75 53.55 7.69
N ASN A 408 -67.36 52.51 7.12
CA ASN A 408 -68.36 51.70 7.82
C ASN A 408 -67.73 51.04 9.05
N ALA A 409 -68.51 50.91 10.13
CA ALA A 409 -68.06 50.53 11.47
C ALA A 409 -67.69 49.03 11.63
N THR A 410 -67.15 48.42 10.58
CA THR A 410 -66.72 47.02 10.53
C THR A 410 -65.48 46.79 11.40
N ARG A 411 -65.39 45.62 12.05
CA ARG A 411 -64.31 45.21 12.97
C ARG A 411 -62.96 45.06 12.23
N GLY A 412 -62.31 46.17 11.94
CA GLY A 412 -61.04 46.25 11.21
C GLY A 412 -60.68 47.65 10.68
N ALA A 413 -61.66 48.56 10.53
CA ALA A 413 -61.46 49.86 9.88
C ALA A 413 -60.28 50.69 10.43
N HIS A 414 -60.07 50.72 11.75
CA HIS A 414 -58.94 51.41 12.37
C HIS A 414 -57.55 50.84 12.00
N LEU A 415 -57.47 49.51 11.74
CA LEU A 415 -56.22 48.89 11.28
C LEU A 415 -55.94 49.24 9.81
N ASN A 416 -56.97 49.23 8.96
CA ASN A 416 -56.85 49.62 7.56
C ASN A 416 -56.49 51.10 7.43
N LEU A 417 -57.10 51.98 8.24
CA LEU A 417 -56.72 53.40 8.32
C LEU A 417 -55.24 53.58 8.74
N LYS A 418 -54.75 52.75 9.68
CA LYS A 418 -53.34 52.76 10.10
C LYS A 418 -52.39 52.19 9.03
N ARG A 419 -52.83 51.27 8.16
CA ARG A 419 -52.08 50.88 6.95
C ARG A 419 -52.09 52.02 5.93
N ALA A 420 -53.25 52.63 5.66
CA ALA A 420 -53.36 53.75 4.72
C ALA A 420 -52.48 54.94 5.08
N GLU A 421 -52.34 55.28 6.37
CA GLU A 421 -51.42 56.34 6.80
C GLU A 421 -49.93 55.96 6.63
N LYS A 422 -49.57 54.69 6.85
CA LYS A 422 -48.24 54.17 6.51
C LYS A 422 -47.98 54.20 5.00
N ALA A 423 -48.96 53.77 4.19
CA ALA A 423 -48.89 53.76 2.74
C ALA A 423 -48.70 55.19 2.20
N ARG A 424 -49.41 56.20 2.71
CA ARG A 424 -49.18 57.62 2.37
C ARG A 424 -47.73 58.05 2.61
N ILE A 425 -47.14 57.66 3.74
CA ILE A 425 -45.73 57.97 4.07
C ILE A 425 -44.76 57.25 3.14
N LEU A 426 -45.12 56.09 2.58
CA LEU A 426 -44.32 55.35 1.61
C LEU A 426 -44.48 55.93 0.19
N VAL A 427 -45.71 56.21 -0.25
CA VAL A 427 -46.05 56.87 -1.53
C VAL A 427 -45.37 58.23 -1.67
N ASN A 428 -45.33 59.03 -0.61
CA ASN A 428 -44.62 60.31 -0.58
C ASN A 428 -43.08 60.17 -0.71
N LYS A 429 -42.53 58.96 -0.59
CA LYS A 429 -41.09 58.65 -0.79
C LYS A 429 -40.78 58.03 -2.14
N ILE A 430 -41.78 57.58 -2.90
CA ILE A 430 -41.56 56.96 -4.21
C ILE A 430 -40.75 57.86 -5.16
N PRO A 431 -41.02 59.18 -5.30
CA PRO A 431 -40.21 60.02 -6.19
C PRO A 431 -38.72 59.98 -5.86
N ALA A 432 -38.35 60.20 -4.59
CA ALA A 432 -36.96 60.13 -4.14
C ALA A 432 -36.35 58.73 -4.31
N LEU A 433 -37.15 57.66 -4.21
CA LEU A 433 -36.68 56.30 -4.46
C LEU A 433 -36.42 56.04 -5.95
N VAL A 434 -37.27 56.57 -6.84
CA VAL A 434 -37.08 56.56 -8.31
C VAL A 434 -35.85 57.39 -8.69
N ASP A 435 -35.70 58.62 -8.17
CA ASP A 435 -34.51 59.46 -8.39
C ASP A 435 -33.22 58.72 -7.99
N THR A 436 -33.22 58.05 -6.83
CA THR A 436 -32.06 57.29 -6.33
C THR A 436 -31.93 55.90 -6.99
N LEU A 437 -32.91 55.45 -7.77
CA LEU A 437 -32.79 54.30 -8.67
C LEU A 437 -32.12 54.76 -9.96
N VAL A 438 -32.70 55.71 -10.69
CA VAL A 438 -32.17 56.30 -11.93
C VAL A 438 -30.70 56.71 -11.77
N ALA A 439 -30.35 57.38 -10.67
CA ALA A 439 -28.97 57.79 -10.39
C ALA A 439 -28.01 56.60 -10.15
N LYS A 440 -28.45 55.49 -9.56
CA LYS A 440 -27.62 54.29 -9.41
C LYS A 440 -27.53 53.48 -10.70
N THR A 441 -28.64 53.34 -11.42
CA THR A 441 -28.69 52.62 -12.70
C THR A 441 -27.74 53.27 -13.70
N ARG A 442 -27.82 54.59 -13.91
CA ARG A 442 -26.89 55.30 -14.82
C ARG A 442 -25.43 55.16 -14.41
N ALA A 443 -25.12 55.24 -13.12
CA ALA A 443 -23.76 55.07 -12.62
C ALA A 443 -23.23 53.62 -12.75
N TRP A 444 -24.12 52.62 -12.83
CA TRP A 444 -23.76 51.24 -13.16
C TRP A 444 -23.57 51.09 -14.67
N GLU A 445 -24.48 51.63 -15.49
CA GLU A 445 -24.39 51.58 -16.96
C GLU A 445 -23.13 52.28 -17.49
N GLU A 446 -22.74 53.41 -16.91
CA GLU A 446 -21.50 54.15 -17.21
C GLU A 446 -20.22 53.35 -16.88
N VAL A 447 -20.28 52.41 -15.93
CA VAL A 447 -19.14 51.57 -15.52
C VAL A 447 -19.04 50.28 -16.33
N HIS A 448 -20.16 49.74 -16.81
CA HIS A 448 -20.22 48.44 -17.50
C HIS A 448 -20.42 48.56 -19.03
N ASP A 449 -20.60 49.77 -19.56
CA ASP A 449 -20.84 50.09 -20.99
C ASP A 449 -22.00 49.30 -21.62
N MET A 450 -23.04 49.02 -20.80
CA MET A 450 -24.24 48.28 -21.18
C MET A 450 -25.46 48.78 -20.41
N SER A 451 -26.65 48.66 -21.00
CA SER A 451 -27.92 49.04 -20.36
C SER A 451 -28.32 48.04 -19.27
N PHE A 452 -28.80 48.53 -18.13
CA PHE A 452 -29.29 47.67 -17.05
C PHE A 452 -30.68 47.11 -17.41
N SER A 453 -30.73 45.82 -17.72
CA SER A 453 -31.98 45.06 -17.90
C SER A 453 -32.57 44.57 -16.58
N TYR A 454 -33.88 44.38 -16.55
CA TYR A 454 -34.62 43.66 -15.53
C TYR A 454 -35.67 42.82 -16.27
N ASP A 455 -35.55 41.50 -16.20
CA ASP A 455 -36.43 40.55 -16.90
C ASP A 455 -36.62 40.92 -18.40
N GLY A 456 -35.50 41.15 -19.08
CA GLY A 456 -35.42 41.54 -20.50
C GLY A 456 -35.63 43.04 -20.79
N VAL A 457 -36.25 43.80 -19.88
CA VAL A 457 -36.65 45.21 -20.11
C VAL A 457 -35.61 46.19 -19.52
N PRO A 458 -35.18 47.25 -20.23
CA PRO A 458 -34.31 48.28 -19.65
C PRO A 458 -34.95 49.00 -18.45
N LEU A 459 -34.28 48.96 -17.29
CA LEU A 459 -34.83 49.46 -16.02
C LEU A 459 -35.12 50.97 -16.07
N LEU A 460 -34.32 51.77 -16.78
CA LEU A 460 -34.61 53.19 -16.97
C LEU A 460 -35.93 53.42 -17.72
N ALA A 461 -36.24 52.60 -18.73
CA ALA A 461 -37.49 52.71 -19.47
C ALA A 461 -38.72 52.38 -18.60
N MET A 462 -38.61 51.37 -17.71
CA MET A 462 -39.67 51.05 -16.75
C MET A 462 -39.92 52.20 -15.74
N LEU A 463 -38.85 52.88 -15.32
CA LEU A 463 -38.93 54.02 -14.39
C LEU A 463 -39.51 55.26 -15.07
N ASP A 464 -39.15 55.53 -16.33
CA ASP A 464 -39.72 56.61 -17.14
C ASP A 464 -41.21 56.35 -17.46
N GLU A 465 -41.60 55.11 -17.79
CA GLU A 465 -43.01 54.72 -17.99
C GLU A 465 -43.82 54.88 -16.69
N TYR A 466 -43.29 54.43 -15.54
CA TYR A 466 -43.93 54.66 -14.25
C TYR A 466 -44.08 56.17 -13.94
N ALA A 467 -43.06 56.98 -14.23
CA ALA A 467 -43.13 58.43 -14.03
C ALA A 467 -44.22 59.09 -14.90
N MET A 468 -44.34 58.66 -16.16
CA MET A 468 -45.41 59.12 -17.07
C MET A 468 -46.81 58.71 -16.59
N LEU A 469 -47.00 57.43 -16.24
CA LEU A 469 -48.26 56.91 -15.69
C LEU A 469 -48.66 57.61 -14.38
N ARG A 470 -47.69 57.89 -13.51
CA ARG A 470 -47.90 58.66 -12.28
C ARG A 470 -48.35 60.09 -12.59
N HIS A 471 -47.67 60.77 -13.51
CA HIS A 471 -48.00 62.13 -13.91
C HIS A 471 -49.41 62.22 -14.52
N GLU A 472 -49.78 61.30 -15.41
CA GLU A 472 -51.14 61.22 -15.95
C GLU A 472 -52.18 61.00 -14.85
N ARG A 473 -51.90 60.13 -13.86
CA ARG A 473 -52.80 59.89 -12.73
C ARG A 473 -52.93 61.10 -11.81
N GLU A 474 -51.87 61.87 -11.61
CA GLU A 474 -51.90 63.13 -10.84
C GLU A 474 -52.62 64.24 -11.63
N GLU A 475 -52.49 64.28 -12.96
CA GLU A 475 -53.29 65.11 -13.85
C GLU A 475 -54.77 64.72 -13.85
N GLU A 476 -55.14 63.44 -13.93
CA GLU A 476 -56.54 63.01 -13.86
C GLU A 476 -57.16 63.41 -12.52
N LYS A 477 -56.45 63.18 -11.40
CA LYS A 477 -56.85 63.67 -10.08
C LYS A 477 -56.98 65.19 -10.04
N ARG A 478 -56.25 65.95 -10.87
CA ARG A 478 -56.41 67.41 -11.02
C ARG A 478 -57.64 67.76 -11.89
N ARG A 479 -57.78 67.18 -13.08
CA ARG A 479 -58.94 67.32 -13.99
C ARG A 479 -60.25 67.01 -13.25
N MET A 480 -60.30 65.94 -12.46
CA MET A 480 -61.46 65.57 -11.63
C MET A 480 -61.73 66.55 -10.48
N ARG A 481 -60.70 67.16 -9.87
CA ARG A 481 -60.89 68.24 -8.89
C ARG A 481 -61.41 69.51 -9.55
N ASP A 482 -60.94 69.84 -10.74
CA ASP A 482 -61.33 71.05 -11.47
C ASP A 482 -62.72 70.90 -12.12
N GLN A 483 -63.10 69.70 -12.59
CA GLN A 483 -64.49 69.36 -12.95
C GLN A 483 -65.43 69.43 -11.75
N LYS A 484 -65.02 68.94 -10.57
CA LYS A 484 -65.83 69.08 -9.34
C LYS A 484 -66.05 70.55 -8.97
N LYS A 485 -65.02 71.40 -9.02
CA LYS A 485 -65.18 72.86 -8.84
C LYS A 485 -66.13 73.47 -9.87
N TYR A 486 -66.09 73.03 -11.13
CA TYR A 486 -66.96 73.55 -12.19
C TYR A 486 -68.43 73.14 -11.97
N HIS A 487 -68.71 71.91 -11.54
CA HIS A 487 -70.04 71.47 -11.10
C HIS A 487 -70.51 72.23 -9.85
N GLU A 488 -69.62 72.46 -8.89
CA GLU A 488 -69.89 73.20 -7.65
C GLU A 488 -70.19 74.68 -7.94
N GLN A 489 -69.53 75.28 -8.95
CA GLN A 489 -69.83 76.60 -9.48
C GLN A 489 -71.18 76.65 -10.21
N GLN A 490 -71.48 75.70 -11.10
CA GLN A 490 -72.79 75.64 -11.76
C GLN A 490 -73.95 75.46 -10.75
N ASN A 491 -73.75 74.65 -9.71
CA ASN A 491 -74.70 74.51 -8.60
C ASN A 491 -74.80 75.78 -7.72
N THR A 492 -73.84 76.69 -7.79
CA THR A 492 -73.88 78.00 -7.09
C THR A 492 -74.56 79.09 -7.94
N GLU A 493 -74.58 78.94 -9.26
CA GLU A 493 -75.24 79.88 -10.18
C GLU A 493 -76.74 79.58 -10.39
N GLN A 494 -77.21 78.36 -10.12
CA GLN A 494 -78.64 78.00 -10.21
C GLN A 494 -79.43 78.27 -8.91
N GLU A 495 -79.47 79.56 -8.52
CA GLU A 495 -80.52 80.17 -7.67
C GLU A 495 -80.59 79.70 -6.18
N PRO A 496 -81.31 80.40 -5.25
CA PRO A 496 -82.44 81.31 -5.51
C PRO A 496 -82.40 82.71 -4.88
N VAL A 497 -82.94 83.67 -5.64
CA VAL A 497 -83.61 84.86 -5.12
C VAL A 497 -84.99 84.45 -4.57
N PHE A 498 -85.07 83.99 -3.32
CA PHE A 498 -86.23 84.18 -2.44
C PHE A 498 -85.90 83.79 -1.00
N GLY A 499 -86.16 84.68 -0.05
CA GLY A 499 -85.85 84.46 1.37
C GLY A 499 -87.07 84.55 2.28
N SER A 500 -87.10 83.73 3.34
CA SER A 500 -87.80 84.03 4.60
C SER A 500 -87.33 83.12 5.74
N ARG A 501 -87.19 83.68 6.95
CA ARG A 501 -87.03 82.94 8.21
C ARG A 501 -88.41 82.63 8.82
N PRO A 502 -88.50 81.67 9.76
CA PRO A 502 -88.42 82.06 11.17
C PRO A 502 -87.44 81.20 11.99
N SER A 503 -87.12 81.63 13.22
CA SER A 503 -86.28 80.90 14.18
C SER A 503 -87.00 80.70 15.51
N PRO A 504 -86.90 79.53 16.17
CA PRO A 504 -87.37 79.36 17.55
C PRO A 504 -86.57 80.18 18.57
N ALA A 505 -87.15 80.36 19.76
CA ALA A 505 -86.71 81.36 20.74
C ALA A 505 -85.56 80.94 21.67
N ARG A 506 -84.99 81.94 22.35
CA ARG A 506 -83.92 81.83 23.36
C ARG A 506 -84.40 82.40 24.71
N PRO A 507 -84.11 81.77 25.86
CA PRO A 507 -84.19 82.45 27.16
C PRO A 507 -83.06 83.48 27.37
N LEU A 508 -83.31 84.54 28.15
CA LEU A 508 -82.34 85.61 28.43
C LEU A 508 -82.45 86.11 29.87
N GLY A 509 -81.29 86.34 30.51
CA GLY A 509 -81.14 86.96 31.84
C GLY A 509 -79.84 86.49 32.50
N ASN A 510 -78.97 87.34 33.09
CA ASN A 510 -79.07 88.77 33.38
C ASN A 510 -77.79 89.55 33.01
N LYS A 511 -77.91 90.89 32.93
CA LYS A 511 -76.83 91.84 32.60
C LYS A 511 -76.20 92.47 33.85
N LYS A 512 -74.91 92.84 33.75
CA LYS A 512 -74.28 94.15 34.09
C LYS A 512 -72.79 94.06 33.71
N VAL A 513 -72.25 94.72 32.67
CA VAL A 513 -72.08 96.17 32.39
C VAL A 513 -70.86 96.79 33.11
N VAL A 514 -69.80 97.05 32.33
CA VAL A 514 -68.82 98.18 32.33
C VAL A 514 -68.62 98.93 33.68
N GLY A 515 -67.43 99.02 34.31
CA GLY A 515 -66.09 99.49 33.85
C GLY A 515 -65.76 100.87 34.49
N PRO A 516 -64.52 101.44 34.51
CA PRO A 516 -63.21 101.00 34.02
C PRO A 516 -62.07 101.00 35.10
N ARG A 517 -60.78 101.04 34.68
CA ARG A 517 -59.52 101.23 35.47
C ARG A 517 -59.42 102.64 36.13
N PRO A 518 -58.53 102.97 37.12
CA PRO A 518 -57.10 102.54 37.20
C PRO A 518 -56.38 102.41 38.58
N ASN A 519 -55.07 102.08 38.51
CA ASN A 519 -53.93 102.35 39.42
C ASN A 519 -53.74 101.63 40.78
N GLY A 520 -52.47 101.22 41.03
CA GLY A 520 -51.89 100.79 42.31
C GLY A 520 -52.14 99.31 42.70
N GLY A 521 -51.19 98.55 43.26
CA GLY A 521 -49.75 98.78 43.46
C GLY A 521 -49.12 97.80 44.47
N ALA A 522 -47.81 97.50 44.30
CA ALA A 522 -46.89 96.80 45.22
C ALA A 522 -46.97 95.26 45.45
N ASN A 523 -45.80 94.62 45.28
CA ASN A 523 -45.22 93.45 45.98
C ASN A 523 -45.87 92.03 45.92
N GLY A 524 -45.04 90.97 45.94
CA GLY A 524 -45.52 89.60 46.22
C GLY A 524 -44.79 88.37 45.62
N THR A 525 -43.52 88.45 45.20
CA THR A 525 -42.74 87.31 44.64
C THR A 525 -42.04 86.46 45.73
N PRO A 526 -41.42 85.29 45.42
CA PRO A 526 -41.80 84.17 44.54
C PRO A 526 -41.46 82.78 45.20
N ASN A 527 -40.99 81.80 44.40
CA ASN A 527 -40.24 80.56 44.72
C ASN A 527 -41.03 79.22 44.82
N ARG A 528 -40.43 78.06 44.49
CA ARG A 528 -39.00 77.77 44.13
C ARG A 528 -38.84 76.67 43.06
N ARG A 529 -37.72 76.71 42.34
CA ARG A 529 -37.12 75.55 41.62
C ARG A 529 -36.71 74.44 42.60
N LEU A 530 -36.53 73.22 42.10
CA LEU A 530 -35.19 72.62 42.06
C LEU A 530 -35.06 71.53 40.98
N SER A 531 -33.82 71.15 40.68
CA SER A 531 -33.41 70.24 39.61
C SER A 531 -32.13 69.53 40.04
N LEU A 532 -31.92 68.27 39.67
CA LEU A 532 -30.56 67.74 39.47
C LEU A 532 -30.56 66.54 38.51
N ASN A 533 -29.43 66.37 37.82
CA ASN A 533 -29.08 65.19 37.01
C ASN A 533 -28.31 64.18 37.89
N THR A 534 -27.88 63.00 37.35
CA THR A 534 -26.51 62.41 37.50
C THR A 534 -26.45 60.87 37.28
N HIS A 535 -25.75 60.45 36.20
CA HIS A 535 -25.03 59.16 35.99
C HIS A 535 -25.80 57.80 36.11
N GLN A 536 -25.28 56.61 35.75
CA GLN A 536 -24.37 56.10 34.68
C GLN A 536 -24.51 54.56 34.58
N ASN A 537 -24.23 53.95 33.41
CA ASN A 537 -23.86 52.53 33.16
C ASN A 537 -24.77 51.36 33.61
N GLY A 538 -24.71 50.21 32.91
CA GLY A 538 -25.07 48.91 33.52
C GLY A 538 -25.62 47.74 32.67
N SER A 539 -24.79 47.11 31.82
CA SER A 539 -24.80 45.65 31.56
C SER A 539 -25.95 44.96 30.77
N ARG A 540 -25.71 43.67 30.42
CA ARG A 540 -26.47 42.81 29.49
C ARG A 540 -27.08 41.58 30.21
N SER A 541 -28.25 41.10 29.77
CA SER A 541 -28.71 39.71 29.90
C SER A 541 -29.89 39.46 28.93
N THR A 542 -29.73 38.79 27.78
CA THR A 542 -29.68 37.32 27.56
C THR A 542 -30.97 36.55 27.88
N THR A 543 -31.56 35.98 26.82
CA THR A 543 -32.29 34.70 26.75
C THR A 543 -33.41 34.39 27.75
N LYS A 544 -34.63 34.19 27.21
CA LYS A 544 -35.47 33.07 27.65
C LYS A 544 -36.40 32.58 26.54
N ASP A 545 -36.33 31.29 26.23
CA ASP A 545 -37.22 30.60 25.30
C ASP A 545 -38.66 30.50 25.81
N GLY A 546 -39.59 30.36 24.87
CA GLY A 546 -41.03 30.37 25.13
C GLY A 546 -41.88 29.67 24.06
N LYS A 547 -41.34 28.62 23.41
CA LYS A 547 -42.10 27.80 22.47
C LYS A 547 -43.13 26.94 23.23
N ARG A 548 -44.41 27.01 22.86
CA ARG A 548 -45.46 26.10 23.34
C ARG A 548 -46.52 25.86 22.27
N ASP A 549 -46.97 24.61 22.21
CA ASP A 549 -47.82 24.06 21.17
C ASP A 549 -49.32 24.33 21.40
N SER A 550 -50.12 24.08 20.37
CA SER A 550 -51.48 23.55 20.56
C SER A 550 -51.85 22.67 19.38
N ALA A 551 -52.32 21.45 19.65
CA ALA A 551 -52.61 20.42 18.65
C ALA A 551 -54.12 20.13 18.51
N ARG A 552 -54.50 19.42 17.45
CA ARG A 552 -55.64 18.47 17.32
C ARG A 552 -55.48 17.69 15.99
N HIS A 553 -55.51 16.36 15.82
CA HIS A 553 -55.76 15.15 16.64
C HIS A 553 -57.04 14.36 16.24
N VAL A 554 -56.84 13.29 15.44
CA VAL A 554 -57.73 12.16 15.06
C VAL A 554 -56.73 11.05 14.62
N SER A 555 -56.58 9.81 15.12
CA SER A 555 -57.42 8.73 15.71
C SER A 555 -58.22 7.91 14.67
N MET A 556 -58.22 6.58 14.61
CA MET A 556 -57.60 5.51 15.42
C MET A 556 -56.52 4.78 14.54
N SER A 557 -56.11 3.50 14.61
CA SER A 557 -56.50 2.26 15.33
C SER A 557 -55.25 1.35 15.52
N LYS A 558 -55.38 0.25 16.28
CA LYS A 558 -54.37 -0.82 16.42
C LYS A 558 -55.07 -2.15 16.75
N GLU A 559 -54.65 -3.26 16.16
CA GLU A 559 -55.05 -4.62 16.56
C GLU A 559 -53.82 -5.53 16.68
N ASP A 560 -53.81 -6.35 17.73
CA ASP A 560 -52.82 -7.40 17.97
C ASP A 560 -53.52 -8.77 17.81
N THR A 561 -52.89 -9.77 17.19
CA THR A 561 -53.27 -11.18 17.33
C THR A 561 -52.04 -12.08 17.21
N ALA A 562 -51.99 -13.15 18.03
CA ALA A 562 -50.93 -14.14 18.01
C ALA A 562 -51.51 -15.53 18.33
N SER A 563 -51.08 -16.58 17.62
CA SER A 563 -51.54 -17.95 17.88
C SER A 563 -50.58 -19.06 17.41
N HIS A 564 -50.00 -19.75 18.39
CA HIS A 564 -49.72 -21.20 18.44
C HIS A 564 -48.84 -21.93 17.40
N VAL A 565 -47.61 -22.21 17.86
CA VAL A 565 -46.88 -23.50 17.88
C VAL A 565 -47.54 -24.74 17.24
N SER A 566 -46.86 -25.32 16.23
CA SER A 566 -46.69 -26.76 15.94
C SER A 566 -45.63 -26.94 14.83
N GLY A 567 -44.81 -28.01 14.73
CA GLY A 567 -44.53 -29.11 15.65
C GLY A 567 -43.74 -30.28 15.00
N THR A 568 -42.87 -30.93 15.78
CA THR A 568 -42.15 -32.22 15.50
C THR A 568 -41.23 -32.40 14.27
N GLU A 569 -39.94 -32.60 14.56
CA GLU A 569 -38.95 -33.43 13.84
C GLU A 569 -39.39 -34.93 13.76
N PRO A 570 -38.79 -35.84 12.93
CA PRO A 570 -37.32 -36.02 12.84
C PRO A 570 -36.69 -36.48 11.49
N VAL A 571 -35.36 -36.56 11.54
CA VAL A 571 -34.40 -37.13 10.57
C VAL A 571 -34.59 -38.65 10.37
N PRO A 572 -34.20 -39.19 9.19
CA PRO A 572 -33.35 -40.38 9.18
C PRO A 572 -32.06 -40.20 8.36
N THR A 573 -31.01 -40.90 8.80
CA THR A 573 -29.66 -40.95 8.20
C THR A 573 -29.55 -41.87 6.98
N SER A 574 -28.50 -41.63 6.18
CA SER A 574 -27.52 -42.56 5.57
C SER A 574 -27.79 -44.09 5.56
N PRO A 575 -27.30 -44.83 4.53
CA PRO A 575 -25.90 -44.77 4.05
C PRO A 575 -25.53 -43.55 3.19
#